data_AF-A0A2V5P6A5-F1
#
_entry.id   AF-A0A2V5P6A5-F1
#
_cell.length_a   1.000
_cell.length_b   1.000
_cell.length_c   1.000
_cell.angle_alpha   90.00
_cell.angle_beta   90.00
_cell.angle_gamma   90.00
#
_symmetry.space_group_name_H-M   'P 1'
#
loop_
_entity.id
_entity.type
_entity.pdbx_description
1 polymer ?
#
loop_
_entity_poly.entity_id
_entity_poly.type
_entity_poly.pdbx_seq_one_letter_code
_entity_poly.pdbx_strand_id
1 'polypeptide(L)'
;MTDAPMDLKARARRAVIEAGFQPDFPAEVVREVQAIKQMASVTARLPLGSPPSPSKPGLQVRDLRSLLWSSIDNDTSRDLDQVEYVERLPDGGMRLLVGIADVDASVAKGSATDGYAAGEGTSVYTGVATFPMLPGELSTDLTSLLDAQERLSIIIELHVLDSGEVSCHDVYPGSLRNRAKLAYSSTGAWLEARGPMPAAVAATDLRFHRGYAGGGE
;
A
#
# COMPACT_ATOMS: atom_id res chain seq x y z
N MET A 1 30.14 -1.42 -39.22
CA MET A 1 29.89 -1.53 -37.76
C MET A 1 28.49 -2.08 -37.62
N THR A 2 28.34 -3.30 -37.13
CA THR A 2 27.03 -3.91 -36.89
C THR A 2 26.35 -3.17 -35.75
N ASP A 3 25.27 -2.47 -36.07
CA ASP A 3 24.39 -1.79 -35.12
C ASP A 3 23.55 -2.87 -34.41
N ALA A 4 24.18 -3.57 -33.47
CA ALA A 4 23.47 -4.50 -32.62
C ALA A 4 22.53 -3.68 -31.72
N PRO A 5 21.23 -3.99 -31.68
CA PRO A 5 20.28 -3.20 -30.91
C PRO A 5 20.70 -3.15 -29.44
N MET A 6 20.75 -1.94 -28.88
CA MET A 6 21.11 -1.76 -27.47
C MET A 6 20.06 -2.41 -26.56
N ASP A 7 20.50 -3.39 -25.77
CA ASP A 7 19.68 -3.96 -24.70
C ASP A 7 19.70 -3.05 -23.46
N LEU A 8 18.70 -2.17 -23.35
CA LEU A 8 18.57 -1.25 -22.23
C LEU A 8 18.33 -1.98 -20.90
N LYS A 9 17.66 -3.14 -20.90
CA LYS A 9 17.40 -3.91 -19.68
C LYS A 9 18.68 -4.55 -19.15
N ALA A 10 19.50 -5.12 -20.04
CA ALA A 10 20.81 -5.65 -19.66
C ALA A 10 21.72 -4.55 -19.10
N ARG A 11 21.70 -3.35 -19.70
CA ARG A 11 22.45 -2.19 -19.20
C ARG A 11 21.96 -1.72 -17.82
N ALA A 12 20.65 -1.65 -17.62
CA ALA A 12 20.06 -1.31 -16.33
C ALA A 12 20.46 -2.33 -15.25
N ARG A 13 20.37 -3.63 -15.55
CA ARG A 13 20.79 -4.71 -14.64
C ARG A 13 22.27 -4.58 -14.26
N ARG A 14 23.14 -4.29 -15.23
CA ARG A 14 24.57 -4.10 -14.96
C ARG A 14 24.82 -2.88 -14.06
N ALA A 15 24.15 -1.75 -14.32
CA ALA A 15 24.30 -0.55 -13.50
C ALA A 15 23.88 -0.77 -12.04
N VAL A 16 22.81 -1.54 -11.82
CA VAL A 16 22.33 -1.91 -10.48
C VAL A 16 23.36 -2.79 -9.75
N ILE A 17 23.96 -3.75 -10.43
CA ILE A 17 25.05 -4.58 -9.88
C ILE A 17 26.30 -3.73 -9.56
N GLU A 18 26.70 -2.84 -10.48
CA GLU A 18 27.83 -1.93 -10.27
C GLU A 18 27.61 -0.98 -9.08
N ALA A 19 26.36 -0.65 -8.78
CA ALA A 19 25.95 0.13 -7.62
C ALA A 19 25.85 -0.70 -6.32
N GLY A 20 26.05 -2.02 -6.37
CA GLY A 20 26.09 -2.91 -5.20
C GLY A 20 24.79 -3.64 -4.86
N PHE A 21 23.75 -3.52 -5.70
CA PHE A 21 22.47 -4.20 -5.52
C PHE A 21 22.46 -5.61 -6.13
N GLN A 22 21.58 -6.47 -5.63
CA GLN A 22 21.39 -7.85 -6.09
C GLN A 22 20.08 -7.97 -6.88
N PRO A 23 20.10 -7.93 -8.22
CA PRO A 23 18.89 -7.89 -9.03
C PRO A 23 18.08 -9.20 -9.05
N ASP A 24 18.66 -10.31 -8.58
CA ASP A 24 18.00 -11.61 -8.54
C ASP A 24 17.85 -12.06 -7.08
N PHE A 25 16.67 -12.57 -6.73
CA PHE A 25 16.41 -13.06 -5.39
C PHE A 25 17.15 -14.37 -5.11
N PRO A 26 17.84 -14.50 -3.95
CA PRO A 26 18.42 -15.77 -3.52
C PRO A 26 17.38 -16.90 -3.38
N ALA A 27 17.82 -18.14 -3.54
CA ALA A 27 16.93 -19.31 -3.54
C ALA A 27 16.20 -19.51 -2.20
N GLU A 28 16.82 -19.11 -1.09
CA GLU A 28 16.23 -19.07 0.24
C GLU A 28 15.08 -18.06 0.34
N VAL A 29 15.22 -16.86 -0.23
CA VAL A 29 14.16 -15.84 -0.29
C VAL A 29 12.99 -16.36 -1.11
N VAL A 30 13.25 -16.92 -2.28
CA VAL A 30 12.20 -17.49 -3.14
C VAL A 30 11.45 -18.61 -2.41
N ARG A 31 12.16 -19.55 -1.75
CA ARG A 31 11.52 -20.62 -0.99
C ARG A 31 10.69 -20.11 0.18
N GLU A 32 11.19 -19.13 0.91
CA GLU A 32 10.48 -18.51 2.03
C GLU A 32 9.18 -17.85 1.56
N VAL A 33 9.23 -17.03 0.52
CA VAL A 33 8.05 -16.34 -0.02
C VAL A 33 7.01 -17.33 -0.57
N GLN A 34 7.43 -18.40 -1.23
CA GLN A 34 6.48 -19.44 -1.66
C GLN A 34 5.82 -20.15 -0.47
N ALA A 35 6.55 -20.39 0.63
CA ALA A 35 5.98 -20.94 1.85
C ALA A 35 4.96 -19.99 2.48
N ILE A 36 5.29 -18.69 2.58
CA ILE A 36 4.35 -17.65 3.07
C ILE A 36 3.08 -17.64 2.22
N LYS A 37 3.21 -17.64 0.90
CA LYS A 37 2.07 -17.64 -0.04
C LYS A 37 1.19 -18.88 0.12
N GLN A 38 1.79 -20.06 0.28
CA GLN A 38 1.06 -21.30 0.52
C GLN A 38 0.28 -21.24 1.84
N MET A 39 0.92 -20.78 2.92
CA MET A 39 0.26 -20.61 4.22
C MET A 39 -0.91 -19.64 4.12
N ALA A 40 -0.71 -18.46 3.51
CA ALA A 40 -1.74 -17.46 3.30
C ALA A 40 -2.96 -18.03 2.55
N SER A 41 -2.72 -18.85 1.51
CA SER A 41 -3.79 -19.49 0.74
C SER A 41 -4.60 -20.53 1.53
N VAL A 42 -4.01 -21.15 2.55
CA VAL A 42 -4.69 -22.07 3.46
C VAL A 42 -5.52 -21.29 4.47
N THR A 43 -4.98 -20.24 5.07
CA THR A 43 -5.72 -19.38 6.01
C THR A 43 -6.86 -18.61 5.33
N ALA A 44 -6.72 -18.21 4.06
CA ALA A 44 -7.78 -17.56 3.30
C ALA A 44 -9.03 -18.44 3.09
N ARG A 45 -8.93 -19.76 3.33
CA ARG A 45 -10.07 -20.70 3.28
C ARG A 45 -10.82 -20.80 4.60
N LEU A 46 -10.35 -20.16 5.67
CA LEU A 46 -11.10 -20.03 6.92
C LEU A 46 -12.21 -18.97 6.75
N PRO A 47 -13.37 -19.12 7.41
CA PRO A 47 -14.51 -18.24 7.20
C PRO A 47 -14.17 -16.77 7.51
N LEU A 48 -14.63 -15.86 6.62
CA LEU A 48 -14.60 -14.41 6.80
C LEU A 48 -15.16 -14.05 8.18
N GLY A 49 -14.34 -13.44 9.05
CA GLY A 49 -14.79 -12.99 10.37
C GLY A 49 -13.74 -13.08 11.47
N SER A 50 -12.73 -13.94 11.32
CA SER A 50 -11.58 -13.91 12.22
C SER A 50 -10.64 -12.79 11.75
N PRO A 51 -10.31 -11.79 12.60
CA PRO A 51 -9.31 -10.81 12.24
C PRO A 51 -8.01 -11.54 11.92
N PRO A 52 -7.25 -11.11 10.91
CA PRO A 52 -5.91 -11.64 10.70
C PRO A 52 -5.15 -11.53 12.02
N SER A 53 -4.67 -12.67 12.53
CA SER A 53 -4.02 -12.72 13.84
C SER A 53 -2.72 -11.94 13.74
N PRO A 54 -2.43 -11.03 14.69
CA PRO A 54 -1.13 -10.37 14.72
C PRO A 54 -0.04 -11.43 14.85
N SER A 55 1.09 -11.19 14.21
CA SER A 55 2.30 -12.02 14.36
C SER A 55 2.83 -12.01 15.81
N LYS A 56 2.43 -11.02 16.62
CA LYS A 56 2.88 -10.80 17.99
C LYS A 56 1.77 -11.11 19.02
N PRO A 57 1.98 -12.04 19.97
CA PRO A 57 1.04 -12.33 21.05
C PRO A 57 0.73 -11.08 21.89
N GLY A 58 -0.54 -10.84 22.20
CA GLY A 58 -0.99 -9.74 23.08
C GLY A 58 -1.22 -8.39 22.39
N LEU A 59 -0.95 -8.29 21.09
CA LEU A 59 -1.22 -7.09 20.32
C LEU A 59 -2.71 -7.03 19.92
N GLN A 60 -3.44 -6.00 20.32
CA GLN A 60 -4.84 -5.85 19.89
C GLN A 60 -4.89 -5.22 18.51
N VAL A 61 -5.47 -5.94 17.55
CA VAL A 61 -5.74 -5.43 16.19
C VAL A 61 -7.11 -4.77 16.20
N ARG A 62 -7.19 -3.48 15.88
CA ARG A 62 -8.48 -2.76 15.78
C ARG A 62 -9.18 -3.13 14.47
N ASP A 63 -10.46 -3.48 14.54
CA ASP A 63 -11.27 -3.73 13.34
C ASP A 63 -11.75 -2.40 12.74
N LEU A 64 -11.21 -2.03 11.58
CA LEU A 64 -11.53 -0.82 10.84
C LEU A 64 -12.09 -1.15 9.45
N ARG A 65 -12.51 -2.40 9.21
CA ARG A 65 -12.96 -2.88 7.89
C ARG A 65 -14.25 -2.19 7.40
N SER A 66 -15.02 -1.59 8.31
CA SER A 66 -16.24 -0.86 7.98
C SER A 66 -15.99 0.54 7.40
N LEU A 67 -14.80 1.11 7.59
CA LEU A 67 -14.50 2.45 7.09
C LEU A 67 -14.33 2.45 5.56
N LEU A 68 -14.55 3.63 4.97
CA LEU A 68 -14.48 3.86 3.53
C LEU A 68 -13.05 4.18 3.11
N TRP A 69 -12.13 3.24 3.35
CA TRP A 69 -10.73 3.35 2.93
C TRP A 69 -10.62 3.47 1.41
N SER A 70 -9.74 4.35 0.94
CA SER A 70 -9.32 4.44 -0.46
C SER A 70 -7.80 4.38 -0.58
N SER A 71 -7.29 4.11 -1.77
CA SER A 71 -5.92 4.46 -2.14
C SER A 71 -5.94 5.37 -3.35
N ILE A 72 -4.90 6.18 -3.54
CA ILE A 72 -4.70 6.98 -4.77
C ILE A 72 -3.30 6.70 -5.31
N ASP A 73 -3.24 6.06 -6.48
CA ASP A 73 -2.00 5.57 -7.07
C ASP A 73 -1.95 5.84 -8.59
N ASN A 74 -0.92 5.34 -9.27
CA ASN A 74 -0.96 5.28 -10.73
C ASN A 74 -1.94 4.20 -11.20
N ASP A 75 -2.46 4.37 -12.41
CA ASP A 75 -3.43 3.45 -13.01
C ASP A 75 -2.95 1.99 -12.99
N THR A 76 -1.65 1.78 -13.25
CA THR A 76 -1.03 0.44 -13.34
C THR A 76 -0.41 -0.07 -12.04
N SER A 77 -0.41 0.71 -10.95
CA SER A 77 0.19 0.30 -9.67
C SER A 77 -0.54 -0.89 -9.08
N ARG A 78 0.23 -1.81 -8.49
CA ARG A 78 -0.28 -3.00 -7.79
C ARG A 78 0.33 -3.19 -6.41
N ASP A 79 1.41 -2.48 -6.11
CA ASP A 79 2.16 -2.36 -4.87
C ASP A 79 1.59 -1.22 -4.03
N LEU A 80 0.37 -1.41 -3.52
CA LEU A 80 -0.33 -0.36 -2.78
C LEU A 80 0.09 -0.44 -1.32
N ASP A 81 1.06 0.39 -0.96
CA ASP A 81 1.62 0.39 0.40
C ASP A 81 0.78 1.19 1.40
N GLN A 82 -0.16 2.00 0.91
CA GLN A 82 -0.97 2.89 1.75
C GLN A 82 -2.43 3.01 1.29
N VAL A 83 -3.29 3.29 2.27
CA VAL A 83 -4.69 3.71 2.10
C VAL A 83 -5.02 4.82 3.07
N GLU A 84 -6.04 5.62 2.75
CA GLU A 84 -6.48 6.75 3.56
C GLU A 84 -7.98 6.70 3.85
N TYR A 85 -8.35 7.24 5.01
CA TYR A 85 -9.72 7.55 5.39
C TYR A 85 -9.74 8.88 6.11
N VAL A 86 -10.77 9.70 5.86
CA VAL A 86 -10.93 11.00 6.51
C VAL A 86 -12.39 11.21 6.95
N GLU A 87 -12.57 11.74 8.15
CA GLU A 87 -13.86 12.19 8.67
C GLU A 87 -13.73 13.55 9.36
N ARG A 88 -14.82 14.34 9.34
CA ARG A 88 -14.92 15.56 10.14
C ARG A 88 -15.27 15.22 11.58
N LEU A 89 -14.64 15.92 12.51
CA LEU A 89 -14.88 15.80 13.94
C LEU A 89 -15.88 16.86 14.43
N PRO A 90 -16.54 16.65 15.59
CA PRO A 90 -17.50 17.60 16.15
C PRO A 90 -16.92 18.98 16.49
N ASP A 91 -15.60 19.09 16.66
CA ASP A 91 -14.88 20.32 16.97
C ASP A 91 -14.49 21.14 15.73
N GLY A 92 -14.89 20.69 14.54
CA GLY A 92 -14.57 21.31 13.25
C GLY A 92 -13.36 20.70 12.55
N GLY A 93 -12.46 20.07 13.31
CA GLY A 93 -11.26 19.40 12.79
C GLY A 93 -11.57 18.16 11.96
N MET A 94 -10.51 17.48 11.52
CA MET A 94 -10.59 16.23 10.76
C MET A 94 -9.74 15.14 11.40
N ARG A 95 -10.29 13.93 11.46
CA ARG A 95 -9.54 12.73 11.76
C ARG A 95 -9.11 12.09 10.45
N LEU A 96 -7.80 12.06 10.22
CA LEU A 96 -7.16 11.40 9.09
C LEU A 96 -6.53 10.10 9.58
N LEU A 97 -6.93 8.98 8.99
CA LEU A 97 -6.29 7.70 9.19
C LEU A 97 -5.49 7.35 7.93
N VAL A 98 -4.22 7.00 8.13
CA VAL A 98 -3.37 6.43 7.09
C VAL A 98 -3.09 4.98 7.47
N GLY A 99 -3.55 4.03 6.66
CA GLY A 99 -3.23 2.62 6.82
C GLY A 99 -2.03 2.25 5.95
N ILE A 100 -0.97 1.74 6.56
CA ILE A 100 0.26 1.29 5.89
C ILE A 100 0.28 -0.23 5.85
N ALA A 101 0.64 -0.82 4.71
CA ALA A 101 0.78 -2.26 4.54
C ALA A 101 1.71 -2.85 5.62
N ASP A 102 1.23 -3.86 6.36
CA ASP A 102 2.01 -4.51 7.40
C ASP A 102 2.88 -5.64 6.82
N VAL A 103 4.05 -5.28 6.30
CA VAL A 103 5.03 -6.25 5.76
C VAL A 103 5.65 -7.10 6.87
N ASP A 104 5.86 -6.55 8.07
CA ASP A 104 6.41 -7.26 9.25
C ASP A 104 5.49 -8.40 9.71
N ALA A 105 4.18 -8.32 9.43
CA ALA A 105 3.26 -9.43 9.66
C ALA A 105 3.56 -10.66 8.78
N SER A 106 4.18 -10.48 7.61
CA SER A 106 4.50 -11.57 6.67
C SER A 106 5.97 -11.95 6.66
N VAL A 107 6.87 -10.98 6.83
CA VAL A 107 8.32 -11.16 6.79
C VAL A 107 8.87 -10.99 8.20
N ALA A 108 9.19 -12.11 8.84
CA ALA A 108 9.71 -12.09 10.19
C ALA A 108 11.14 -11.53 10.23
N LYS A 109 11.43 -10.69 11.23
CA LYS A 109 12.79 -10.21 11.50
C LYS A 109 13.80 -11.37 11.60
N GLY A 110 14.92 -11.24 10.90
CA GLY A 110 15.99 -12.24 10.81
C GLY A 110 15.73 -13.36 9.80
N SER A 111 14.65 -13.32 9.03
CA SER A 111 14.41 -14.26 7.94
C SER A 111 15.32 -14.02 6.74
N ALA A 112 15.30 -14.92 5.75
CA ALA A 112 16.09 -14.73 4.54
C ALA A 112 15.59 -13.52 3.73
N THR A 113 14.26 -13.35 3.66
CA THR A 113 13.65 -12.18 3.02
C THR A 113 14.02 -10.88 3.74
N ASP A 114 13.98 -10.85 5.08
CA ASP A 114 14.40 -9.67 5.87
C ASP A 114 15.87 -9.32 5.62
N GLY A 115 16.76 -10.32 5.66
CA GLY A 115 18.20 -10.13 5.40
C GLY A 115 18.50 -9.60 4.00
N TYR A 116 17.79 -10.12 2.98
CA TYR A 116 17.90 -9.61 1.60
C TYR A 116 17.39 -8.17 1.51
N ALA A 117 16.19 -7.89 2.02
CA ALA A 117 15.60 -6.55 1.97
C ALA A 117 16.46 -5.52 2.71
N ALA A 118 17.07 -5.90 3.83
CA ALA A 118 18.02 -5.05 4.55
C ALA A 118 19.32 -4.78 3.75
N GLY A 119 19.74 -5.73 2.90
CA GLY A 119 20.88 -5.57 2.00
C GLY A 119 20.58 -4.63 0.82
N GLU A 120 19.39 -4.74 0.22
CA GLU A 120 18.97 -3.88 -0.89
C GLU A 120 18.55 -2.47 -0.40
N GLY A 121 17.85 -2.38 0.74
CA GLY A 121 17.38 -1.14 1.38
C GLY A 121 16.31 -0.35 0.64
N THR A 122 16.19 -0.51 -0.68
CA THR A 122 15.19 0.18 -1.52
C THR A 122 14.94 -0.59 -2.82
N SER A 123 13.75 -0.39 -3.40
CA SER A 123 13.50 -0.74 -4.80
C SER A 123 14.20 0.26 -5.72
N VAL A 124 14.76 -0.21 -6.84
CA VAL A 124 15.46 0.63 -7.83
C VAL A 124 14.66 0.71 -9.13
N TYR A 125 14.28 1.92 -9.51
CA TYR A 125 13.52 2.19 -10.74
C TYR A 125 14.44 2.80 -11.81
N THR A 126 14.69 2.06 -12.89
CA THR A 126 15.63 2.48 -13.96
C THR A 126 14.95 3.04 -15.21
N GLY A 127 13.62 3.19 -15.16
CA GLY A 127 12.78 3.60 -16.29
C GLY A 127 12.49 2.48 -17.31
N VAL A 128 13.40 1.52 -17.47
CA VAL A 128 13.23 0.35 -18.38
C VAL A 128 12.98 -0.97 -17.64
N ALA A 129 13.35 -1.01 -16.37
CA ALA A 129 13.13 -2.12 -15.45
C ALA A 129 13.08 -1.61 -14.00
N THR A 130 12.32 -2.34 -13.17
CA THR A 130 12.31 -2.15 -11.72
C THR A 130 13.00 -3.36 -11.09
N PHE A 131 13.88 -3.09 -10.12
CA PHE A 131 14.55 -4.09 -9.31
C PHE A 131 14.02 -3.94 -7.88
N PRO A 132 13.01 -4.75 -7.49
CA PRO A 132 12.26 -4.52 -6.27
C PRO A 132 13.00 -5.04 -5.04
N MET A 133 12.90 -4.32 -3.93
CA MET A 133 13.43 -4.72 -2.62
C MET A 133 12.80 -6.02 -2.09
N LEU A 134 11.54 -6.27 -2.45
CA LEU A 134 10.78 -7.44 -2.03
C LEU A 134 10.26 -8.21 -3.26
N PRO A 135 10.18 -9.55 -3.18
CA PRO A 135 9.52 -10.35 -4.20
C PRO A 135 8.10 -9.88 -4.51
N GLY A 136 7.70 -9.98 -5.78
CA GLY A 136 6.42 -9.47 -6.27
C GLY A 136 5.20 -10.11 -5.59
N GLU A 137 5.30 -11.37 -5.15
CA GLU A 137 4.26 -12.05 -4.39
C GLU A 137 4.00 -11.41 -3.03
N LEU A 138 5.00 -10.76 -2.42
CA LEU A 138 4.79 -9.96 -1.22
C LEU A 138 4.20 -8.60 -1.61
N SER A 139 4.95 -7.82 -2.39
CA SER A 139 4.64 -6.41 -2.62
C SER A 139 3.37 -6.15 -3.43
N THR A 140 2.98 -7.03 -4.36
CA THR A 140 1.84 -6.80 -5.28
C THR A 140 0.63 -7.70 -5.04
N ASP A 141 0.70 -8.55 -4.01
CA ASP A 141 -0.34 -9.52 -3.67
C ASP A 141 -0.55 -9.58 -2.15
N LEU A 142 0.34 -10.24 -1.41
CA LEU A 142 0.12 -10.59 -0.01
C LEU A 142 0.01 -9.37 0.92
N THR A 143 0.86 -8.36 0.75
CA THR A 143 0.87 -7.18 1.61
C THR A 143 0.19 -5.98 0.97
N SER A 144 0.06 -5.97 -0.36
CA SER A 144 -0.59 -4.87 -1.08
C SER A 144 -2.02 -4.65 -0.62
N LEU A 145 -2.38 -3.38 -0.41
CA LEU A 145 -3.70 -2.92 0.00
C LEU A 145 -4.64 -2.76 -1.20
N LEU A 146 -4.61 -3.74 -2.12
CA LEU A 146 -5.55 -3.83 -3.24
C LEU A 146 -7.00 -3.83 -2.75
N ASP A 147 -7.88 -3.38 -3.64
CA ASP A 147 -9.30 -3.26 -3.36
C ASP A 147 -9.95 -4.60 -2.99
N ALA A 148 -11.00 -4.49 -2.19
CA ALA A 148 -11.88 -5.57 -1.78
C ALA A 148 -11.25 -6.71 -0.95
N GLN A 149 -9.96 -6.64 -0.58
CA GLN A 149 -9.29 -7.62 0.27
C GLN A 149 -9.12 -7.10 1.71
N GLU A 150 -9.25 -7.99 2.69
CA GLU A 150 -8.93 -7.68 4.09
C GLU A 150 -7.42 -7.77 4.30
N ARG A 151 -6.85 -6.76 4.95
CA ARG A 151 -5.41 -6.63 5.17
C ARG A 151 -5.10 -6.17 6.58
N LEU A 152 -3.98 -6.68 7.11
CA LEU A 152 -3.33 -6.07 8.28
C LEU A 152 -2.60 -4.81 7.84
N SER A 153 -2.69 -3.81 8.68
CA SER A 153 -2.04 -2.53 8.45
C SER A 153 -1.61 -1.90 9.76
N ILE A 154 -0.54 -1.11 9.68
CA ILE A 154 -0.22 -0.16 10.75
C ILE A 154 -1.00 1.11 10.47
N ILE A 155 -1.83 1.52 11.41
CA ILE A 155 -2.66 2.72 11.32
C ILE A 155 -1.93 3.85 11.99
N ILE A 156 -1.77 4.96 11.27
CA ILE A 156 -1.33 6.24 11.80
C ILE A 156 -2.58 7.12 11.88
N GLU A 157 -2.95 7.51 13.09
CA GLU A 157 -4.10 8.38 13.34
C GLU A 157 -3.63 9.82 13.58
N LEU A 158 -4.12 10.73 12.76
CA LEU A 158 -3.78 12.14 12.76
C LEU A 158 -5.02 12.99 13.01
N HIS A 159 -4.87 14.05 13.80
CA HIS A 159 -5.86 15.11 13.93
C HIS A 159 -5.36 16.34 13.17
N VAL A 160 -6.14 16.78 12.18
CA VAL A 160 -5.90 17.97 11.37
C VAL A 160 -6.90 19.04 11.77
N LEU A 161 -6.44 20.16 12.32
CA LEU A 161 -7.28 21.29 12.68
C LEU A 161 -7.69 22.10 11.44
N ASP A 162 -8.75 22.91 11.56
CA ASP A 162 -9.16 23.84 10.49
C ASP A 162 -8.07 24.86 10.10
N SER A 163 -7.10 25.11 10.99
CA SER A 163 -5.91 25.91 10.70
C SER A 163 -4.91 25.22 9.76
N GLY A 164 -5.07 23.92 9.51
CA GLY A 164 -4.11 23.06 8.84
C GLY A 164 -3.01 22.50 9.76
N GLU A 165 -3.05 22.82 11.06
CA GLU A 165 -2.15 22.20 12.04
C GLU A 165 -2.44 20.71 12.19
N VAL A 166 -1.38 19.89 12.18
CA VAL A 166 -1.47 18.43 12.24
C VAL A 166 -0.80 17.92 13.51
N SER A 167 -1.49 17.06 14.25
CA SER A 167 -0.93 16.34 15.39
C SER A 167 -1.12 14.84 15.22
N CYS A 168 -0.09 14.07 15.59
CA CYS A 168 -0.19 12.61 15.66
C CYS A 168 -0.90 12.24 16.95
N HIS A 169 -2.01 11.51 16.83
CA HIS A 169 -2.82 11.08 17.96
C HIS A 169 -2.41 9.68 18.43
N ASP A 170 -2.24 8.72 17.51
CA ASP A 170 -1.94 7.33 17.87
C ASP A 170 -1.29 6.55 16.69
N VAL A 171 -0.58 5.46 17.00
CA VAL A 171 -0.06 4.49 16.02
C VAL A 171 -0.35 3.08 16.53
N TYR A 172 -1.13 2.30 15.77
CA TYR A 172 -1.59 0.99 16.21
C TYR A 172 -1.90 0.03 15.06
N PRO A 173 -1.90 -1.28 15.29
CA PRO A 173 -2.29 -2.26 14.27
C PRO A 173 -3.80 -2.25 14.04
N GLY A 174 -4.20 -2.35 12.78
CA GLY A 174 -5.59 -2.43 12.36
C GLY A 174 -5.80 -3.47 11.28
N SER A 175 -7.03 -3.97 11.19
CA SER A 175 -7.51 -4.67 10.00
C SER A 175 -8.40 -3.74 9.19
N LEU A 176 -8.14 -3.64 7.90
CA LEU A 176 -8.88 -2.77 7.00
C LEU A 176 -9.24 -3.49 5.70
N ARG A 177 -10.13 -2.87 4.93
CA ARG A 177 -10.52 -3.31 3.60
C ARG A 177 -10.56 -2.08 2.69
N ASN A 178 -9.66 -2.02 1.71
CA ASN A 178 -9.68 -0.95 0.72
C ASN A 178 -10.99 -1.04 -0.09
N ARG A 179 -11.77 0.03 -0.07
CA ARG A 179 -13.08 0.12 -0.75
C ARG A 179 -12.95 0.68 -2.16
N ALA A 180 -11.91 1.45 -2.45
CA ALA A 180 -11.71 2.08 -3.74
C ALA A 180 -10.21 2.29 -4.05
N LYS A 181 -9.71 1.62 -5.08
CA LYS A 181 -8.45 2.01 -5.73
C LYS A 181 -8.74 3.15 -6.69
N LEU A 182 -8.22 4.33 -6.41
CA LEU A 182 -8.31 5.50 -7.25
C LEU A 182 -7.01 5.72 -8.02
N ALA A 183 -7.10 6.49 -9.11
CA ALA A 183 -5.94 6.90 -9.87
C ALA A 183 -5.77 8.42 -9.82
N TYR A 184 -4.53 8.92 -9.71
CA TYR A 184 -4.25 10.36 -9.69
C TYR A 184 -4.88 11.10 -10.89
N SER A 185 -4.76 10.52 -12.09
CA SER A 185 -5.24 11.09 -13.34
C SER A 185 -6.74 11.36 -13.32
N SER A 186 -7.55 10.36 -12.97
CA SER A 186 -9.01 10.47 -12.93
C SER A 186 -9.52 11.23 -11.71
N THR A 187 -8.87 11.08 -10.56
CA THR A 187 -9.24 11.77 -9.31
C THR A 187 -9.00 13.27 -9.42
N GLY A 188 -7.84 13.68 -9.92
CA GLY A 188 -7.54 15.09 -10.14
C GLY A 188 -8.49 15.74 -11.14
N ALA A 189 -8.73 15.09 -12.28
CA ALA A 189 -9.68 15.58 -13.28
C ALA A 189 -11.09 15.76 -12.69
N TRP A 190 -11.54 14.81 -11.86
CA TRP A 190 -12.84 14.90 -11.19
C TRP A 190 -12.92 16.02 -10.16
N LEU A 191 -11.92 16.15 -9.28
CA LEU A 191 -11.87 17.20 -8.26
C LEU A 191 -11.83 18.61 -8.86
N GLU A 192 -11.19 18.75 -10.01
CA GLU A 192 -11.14 20.00 -10.78
C GLU A 192 -12.36 20.22 -11.69
N ALA A 193 -13.39 19.37 -11.59
CA ALA A 193 -14.60 19.42 -12.42
C ALA A 193 -14.34 19.33 -13.94
N ARG A 194 -13.21 18.74 -14.34
CA ARG A 194 -12.82 18.52 -15.75
C ARG A 194 -13.05 17.08 -16.23
N GLY A 195 -13.43 16.18 -15.33
CA GLY A 195 -13.69 14.77 -15.62
C GLY A 195 -14.88 14.22 -14.81
N PRO A 196 -15.41 13.06 -15.21
CA PRO A 196 -16.46 12.41 -14.45
C PRO A 196 -15.93 11.88 -13.11
N MET A 197 -16.84 11.65 -12.16
CA MET A 197 -16.53 10.93 -10.92
C MET A 197 -15.95 9.55 -11.24
N PRO A 198 -14.82 9.14 -10.62
CA PRO A 198 -14.27 7.81 -10.83
C PRO A 198 -15.29 6.72 -10.47
N ALA A 199 -15.37 5.66 -11.30
CA ALA A 199 -16.33 4.57 -11.10
C ALA A 199 -16.18 3.88 -9.73
N ALA A 200 -14.94 3.76 -9.23
CA ALA A 200 -14.66 3.21 -7.90
C ALA A 200 -15.30 4.04 -6.78
N VAL A 201 -15.38 5.36 -6.94
CA VAL A 201 -16.12 6.23 -6.01
C VAL A 201 -17.62 5.97 -6.12
N ALA A 202 -18.16 5.93 -7.34
CA ALA A 202 -19.59 5.72 -7.59
C ALA A 202 -20.12 4.38 -7.04
N ALA A 203 -19.25 3.36 -7.00
CA ALA A 203 -19.57 2.02 -6.52
C ALA A 203 -19.58 1.90 -4.98
N THR A 204 -19.15 2.95 -4.28
CA THR A 204 -19.17 3.02 -2.82
C THR A 204 -20.29 3.96 -2.38
N ASP A 205 -20.88 3.73 -1.20
CA ASP A 205 -21.77 4.70 -0.53
C ASP A 205 -20.99 5.93 -0.01
N LEU A 206 -19.90 6.34 -0.68
CA LEU A 206 -19.14 7.57 -0.42
C LEU A 206 -20.06 8.77 -0.69
N ARG A 207 -20.85 9.15 0.31
CA ARG A 207 -21.50 10.46 0.34
C ARG A 207 -20.43 11.50 0.65
N PHE A 208 -19.83 12.06 -0.40
CA PHE A 208 -19.01 13.26 -0.24
C PHE A 208 -19.88 14.35 0.39
N HIS A 209 -19.53 14.80 1.58
CA HIS A 209 -20.00 16.08 2.07
C HIS A 209 -19.42 17.15 1.15
N ARG A 210 -20.23 17.61 0.18
CA ARG A 210 -19.97 18.85 -0.59
C ARG A 210 -19.91 20.00 0.41
N GLY A 211 -18.75 20.21 1.00
CA GLY A 211 -18.49 21.23 2.01
C GLY A 211 -17.20 21.97 1.67
N TYR A 212 -17.07 22.42 0.43
CA TYR A 212 -16.19 23.51 0.02
C TYR A 212 -16.75 24.09 -1.29
N ALA A 213 -17.90 24.76 -1.19
CA ALA A 213 -18.22 25.81 -2.15
C ALA A 213 -17.34 27.00 -1.73
N GLY A 214 -16.31 27.30 -2.51
CA GLY A 214 -15.43 28.43 -2.27
C GLY A 214 -16.26 29.71 -2.05
N GLY A 215 -16.16 30.25 -0.85
CA GLY A 215 -16.39 31.67 -0.61
C GLY A 215 -15.13 32.41 -0.99
N GLY A 216 -15.25 33.39 -1.88
CA GLY A 216 -14.14 34.25 -2.27
C GLY A 216 -14.42 34.98 -3.58
N GLU A 217 -15.12 36.11 -3.44
CA GLU A 217 -15.20 37.33 -4.29
C GLU A 217 -15.22 37.23 -5.82
#